data_AF-A0A2G2NYQ9-F1
#
_entry.id   AF-A0A2G2NYQ9-F1
#
_cell.length_a   1.000
_cell.length_b   1.000
_cell.length_c   1.000
_cell.angle_alpha   90.00
_cell.angle_beta   90.00
_cell.angle_gamma   90.00
#
_symmetry.space_group_name_H-M   'P 1'
#
loop_
_entity.id
_entity.type
_entity.pdbx_description
1 polymer ?
#
loop_
_entity_poly.entity_id
_entity_poly.type
_entity_poly.pdbx_seq_one_letter_code
_entity_poly.pdbx_strand_id
1 'polypeptide(L)'
;MTKIEKYAKVSSLWLEYNNGLQFYILKKVKNEEIANDLCHEVLMKVYNSCCSGNEIKNVRSWMFQIAHNTTIDYLKKQGKFTNELPEVIEADTTNSYKEVAEFINPLIQLLPEKYAIPLQLSDIEELKQADVAKKMALSLTATKSRIQRARKLLKEKIIECSNLELDEKGNLTSFEIKKSCKPLQQHLKKSK
;
A
#
# COMPACT_ATOMS: atom_id res chain seq x y z
N MET A 1 1.00 17.96 -8.96
CA MET A 1 -0.46 17.69 -9.07
C MET A 1 -0.79 17.42 -10.53
N THR A 2 -1.09 16.17 -10.90
CA THR A 2 -1.25 15.81 -12.31
C THR A 2 -2.73 15.62 -12.63
N LYS A 3 -3.36 16.69 -13.13
CA LYS A 3 -4.70 16.58 -13.73
C LYS A 3 -4.56 15.83 -15.06
N ILE A 4 -5.04 14.58 -15.09
CA ILE A 4 -5.09 13.78 -16.32
C ILE A 4 -6.37 14.19 -17.06
N GLU A 5 -6.33 15.34 -17.74
CA GLU A 5 -7.52 15.88 -18.41
C GLU A 5 -7.77 15.31 -19.81
N LYS A 6 -6.87 14.51 -20.39
CA LYS A 6 -7.05 13.98 -21.76
C LYS A 6 -6.40 12.62 -21.94
N TYR A 7 -7.08 11.73 -22.68
CA TYR A 7 -6.60 10.43 -23.17
C TYR A 7 -5.12 10.42 -23.59
N ALA A 8 -4.63 11.53 -24.15
CA ALA A 8 -3.25 11.71 -24.59
C ALA A 8 -2.19 11.44 -23.51
N LYS A 9 -2.46 11.75 -22.24
CA LYS A 9 -1.50 11.49 -21.13
C LYS A 9 -1.49 10.04 -20.68
N VAL A 10 -2.54 9.26 -20.98
CA VAL A 10 -2.64 7.87 -20.52
C VAL A 10 -1.58 7.00 -21.20
N SER A 11 -1.32 7.22 -22.48
CA SER A 11 -0.31 6.47 -23.23
C SER A 11 1.10 6.62 -22.63
N SER A 12 1.52 7.85 -22.33
CA SER A 12 2.84 8.09 -21.72
C SER A 12 2.96 7.50 -20.31
N LEU A 13 1.89 7.62 -19.51
CA LEU A 13 1.84 7.01 -18.17
C LEU A 13 1.87 5.48 -18.25
N TRP A 14 1.15 4.90 -19.21
CA TRP A 14 1.16 3.46 -19.41
C TRP A 14 2.57 2.97 -19.76
N LEU A 15 3.25 3.61 -20.71
CA LEU A 15 4.62 3.24 -21.08
C LEU A 15 5.58 3.35 -19.89
N GLU A 16 5.40 4.33 -19.00
CA GLU A 16 6.22 4.49 -17.79
C GLU A 16 6.04 3.34 -16.79
N TYR A 17 4.81 2.88 -16.55
CA TYR A 17 4.51 1.93 -15.47
C TYR A 17 4.23 0.49 -15.93
N ASN A 18 4.01 0.24 -17.23
CA ASN A 18 3.56 -1.06 -17.76
C ASN A 18 4.49 -2.22 -17.33
N ASN A 19 5.80 -2.07 -17.45
CA ASN A 19 6.75 -3.13 -17.09
C ASN A 19 6.63 -3.52 -15.61
N GLY A 20 6.49 -2.53 -14.72
CA GLY A 20 6.32 -2.76 -13.29
C GLY A 20 4.97 -3.42 -12.96
N LEU A 21 3.90 -3.01 -13.65
CA LEU A 21 2.57 -3.61 -13.50
C LEU A 21 2.58 -5.07 -13.98
N GLN A 22 3.16 -5.34 -15.15
CA GLN A 22 3.26 -6.69 -15.72
C GLN A 22 4.06 -7.62 -14.81
N PHE A 23 5.22 -7.18 -14.32
CA PHE A 23 6.02 -7.98 -13.39
C PHE A 23 5.25 -8.27 -12.09
N TYR A 24 4.56 -7.28 -11.53
CA TYR A 24 3.74 -7.45 -10.34
C TYR A 24 2.61 -8.47 -10.55
N ILE A 25 1.88 -8.39 -11.66
CA ILE A 25 0.80 -9.32 -11.98
C ILE A 25 1.38 -10.73 -12.20
N LEU A 26 2.45 -10.84 -12.97
CA LEU A 26 3.12 -12.11 -13.27
C LEU A 26 3.56 -12.84 -12.00
N LYS A 27 4.14 -12.12 -11.03
CA LYS A 27 4.55 -12.69 -9.74
C LYS A 27 3.37 -13.35 -8.99
N LYS A 28 2.16 -12.80 -9.12
CA LYS A 28 0.96 -13.30 -8.46
C LYS A 28 0.29 -14.45 -9.20
N VAL A 29 0.13 -14.35 -10.52
CA VAL A 29 -0.60 -15.37 -11.31
C VAL A 29 0.31 -16.51 -11.79
N LYS A 30 1.63 -16.29 -11.83
CA LYS A 30 2.66 -17.25 -12.24
C LYS A 30 2.41 -17.87 -13.62
N ASN A 31 1.78 -17.11 -14.51
CA ASN A 31 1.48 -17.50 -15.89
C ASN A 31 1.54 -16.24 -16.77
N GLU A 32 2.32 -16.30 -17.83
CA GLU A 32 2.62 -15.14 -18.68
C GLU A 32 1.43 -14.70 -19.55
N GLU A 33 0.70 -15.65 -20.13
CA GLU A 33 -0.49 -15.35 -20.94
C GLU A 33 -1.57 -14.66 -20.09
N ILE A 34 -1.85 -15.20 -18.90
CA ILE A 34 -2.80 -14.61 -17.96
C ILE A 34 -2.32 -13.23 -17.51
N ALA A 35 -1.02 -13.06 -17.25
CA ALA A 35 -0.49 -11.76 -16.84
C ALA A 35 -0.68 -10.70 -17.94
N ASN A 36 -0.46 -11.06 -19.20
CA ASN A 36 -0.66 -10.19 -20.35
C ASN A 36 -2.15 -9.80 -20.52
N ASP A 37 -3.05 -10.77 -20.39
CA ASP A 37 -4.50 -10.50 -20.44
C ASP A 37 -4.96 -9.55 -19.33
N LEU A 38 -4.49 -9.76 -18.10
CA LEU A 38 -4.81 -8.87 -16.98
C LEU A 38 -4.17 -7.49 -17.17
N CYS A 39 -2.97 -7.38 -17.74
CA CYS A 39 -2.39 -6.09 -18.10
C CYS A 39 -3.27 -5.32 -19.09
N HIS A 40 -3.81 -5.99 -20.12
CA HIS A 40 -4.76 -5.37 -21.03
C HIS A 40 -6.04 -4.91 -20.32
N GLU A 41 -6.58 -5.71 -19.41
CA GLU A 41 -7.75 -5.30 -18.61
C GLU A 41 -7.45 -4.08 -17.74
N VAL A 42 -6.26 -4.03 -17.12
CA VAL A 42 -5.80 -2.87 -16.35
C VAL A 42 -5.69 -1.63 -17.22
N LEU A 43 -5.10 -1.73 -18.41
CA LEU A 43 -5.00 -0.63 -19.37
C LEU A 43 -6.38 -0.05 -19.69
N MET A 44 -7.35 -0.91 -20.01
CA MET A 44 -8.73 -0.49 -20.31
C MET A 44 -9.38 0.21 -19.11
N LYS A 45 -9.18 -0.30 -17.89
CA LYS A 45 -9.68 0.34 -16.65
C LYS A 45 -9.01 1.68 -16.39
N VAL A 46 -7.71 1.82 -16.64
CA VAL A 46 -6.96 3.07 -16.53
C VAL A 46 -7.53 4.11 -17.52
N TYR A 47 -7.73 3.72 -18.78
CA TYR A 47 -8.35 4.61 -19.79
C TYR A 47 -9.74 5.07 -19.36
N ASN A 48 -10.63 4.16 -18.97
CA ASN A 48 -11.98 4.48 -18.54
C ASN A 48 -12.00 5.38 -17.29
N SER A 49 -11.12 5.12 -16.33
CA SER A 49 -11.05 5.84 -15.07
C SER A 49 -10.40 7.22 -15.20
N CYS A 50 -9.52 7.43 -16.18
CA CYS A 50 -9.02 8.77 -16.52
C CYS A 50 -10.14 9.67 -17.08
N CYS A 51 -11.13 9.09 -17.75
CA CYS A 51 -12.22 9.85 -18.39
C CYS A 51 -13.33 10.28 -17.43
N SER A 52 -13.34 9.76 -16.21
CA SER A 52 -14.35 10.10 -15.20
C SER A 52 -14.07 11.42 -14.47
N GLY A 53 -13.00 12.14 -14.83
CA GLY A 53 -12.70 13.48 -14.28
C GLY A 53 -12.19 13.46 -12.83
N ASN A 54 -11.81 12.29 -12.32
CA ASN A 54 -11.32 12.13 -10.96
C ASN A 54 -9.93 12.74 -10.79
N GLU A 55 -9.72 13.46 -9.67
CA GLU A 55 -8.40 13.97 -9.31
C GLU A 55 -7.52 12.84 -8.75
N ILE A 56 -6.44 12.52 -9.45
CA ILE A 56 -5.50 11.46 -9.06
C ILE A 56 -4.29 12.10 -8.38
N LYS A 57 -4.15 11.88 -7.06
CA LYS A 57 -3.05 12.44 -6.26
C LYS A 57 -1.70 11.78 -6.52
N ASN A 58 -1.69 10.45 -6.69
CA ASN A 58 -0.49 9.66 -6.96
C ASN A 58 -0.81 8.65 -8.07
N VAL A 59 -0.30 8.92 -9.27
CA VAL A 59 -0.63 8.15 -10.48
C VAL A 59 -0.10 6.73 -10.38
N ARG A 60 1.14 6.56 -9.90
CA ARG A 60 1.74 5.24 -9.68
C ARG A 60 0.88 4.39 -8.76
N SER A 61 0.62 4.86 -7.54
CA SER A 61 -0.18 4.14 -6.55
C SER A 61 -1.58 3.81 -7.08
N TRP A 62 -2.18 4.72 -7.85
CA TRP A 62 -3.49 4.52 -8.44
C TRP A 62 -3.49 3.42 -9.52
N MET A 63 -2.52 3.42 -10.44
CA MET A 63 -2.38 2.36 -11.46
C MET A 63 -2.13 0.99 -10.81
N PHE A 64 -1.25 0.93 -9.80
CA PHE A 64 -0.99 -0.31 -9.07
C PHE A 64 -2.19 -0.78 -8.26
N GLN A 65 -3.04 0.13 -7.79
CA GLN A 65 -4.30 -0.25 -7.13
C GLN A 65 -5.29 -0.89 -8.13
N ILE A 66 -5.39 -0.36 -9.35
CA ILE A 66 -6.20 -0.97 -10.42
C ILE A 66 -5.66 -2.36 -10.79
N ALA A 67 -4.34 -2.51 -10.93
CA ALA A 67 -3.71 -3.80 -11.20
C ALA A 67 -3.91 -4.80 -10.07
N HIS A 68 -3.75 -4.37 -8.81
CA HIS A 68 -4.02 -5.20 -7.65
C HIS A 68 -5.46 -5.71 -7.66
N ASN A 69 -6.45 -4.81 -7.76
CA ASN A 69 -7.85 -5.17 -7.73
C ASN A 69 -8.21 -6.14 -8.86
N THR A 70 -7.78 -5.85 -10.08
CA THR A 70 -7.98 -6.71 -11.26
C THR A 70 -7.39 -8.11 -11.04
N THR A 71 -6.17 -8.19 -10.52
CA THR A 71 -5.51 -9.46 -10.22
C THR A 71 -6.22 -10.25 -9.13
N ILE A 72 -6.64 -9.57 -8.06
CA ILE A 72 -7.37 -10.20 -6.95
C ILE A 72 -8.73 -10.71 -7.41
N ASP A 73 -9.46 -9.96 -8.22
CA ASP A 73 -10.75 -10.38 -8.76
C ASP A 73 -10.61 -11.62 -9.65
N TYR A 74 -9.55 -11.68 -10.46
CA TYR A 74 -9.20 -12.89 -11.22
C TYR A 74 -8.91 -14.09 -10.29
N LEU A 75 -8.02 -13.92 -9.30
CA LEU A 75 -7.64 -15.01 -8.39
C LEU A 75 -8.82 -15.53 -7.57
N LYS A 76 -9.76 -14.65 -7.19
CA LYS A 76 -11.01 -15.03 -6.52
C LYS A 76 -11.89 -15.89 -7.42
N LYS A 77 -12.07 -15.51 -8.69
CA LYS A 77 -12.84 -16.29 -9.67
C LYS A 77 -12.25 -17.67 -9.91
N GLN A 78 -10.92 -17.79 -9.84
CA GLN A 78 -10.21 -19.07 -9.99
C GLN A 78 -10.22 -19.94 -8.71
N GLY A 79 -10.80 -19.48 -7.60
CA GLY A 79 -10.75 -20.19 -6.32
C GLY A 79 -9.34 -20.26 -5.70
N LYS A 80 -8.37 -19.52 -6.26
CA LYS A 80 -6.95 -19.53 -5.88
C LYS A 80 -6.57 -18.35 -4.97
N PHE A 81 -7.55 -17.58 -4.49
CA PHE A 81 -7.28 -16.43 -3.63
C PHE A 81 -6.94 -16.88 -2.20
N THR A 82 -5.65 -16.92 -1.90
CA THR A 82 -5.13 -16.86 -0.52
C THR A 82 -5.13 -15.39 -0.07
N ASN A 83 -5.52 -15.10 1.18
CA ASN A 83 -5.56 -13.73 1.72
C ASN A 83 -4.15 -13.17 1.96
N GLU A 84 -3.31 -13.13 0.94
CA GLU A 84 -2.04 -12.41 0.99
C GLU A 84 -2.35 -10.92 0.81
N LEU A 85 -1.76 -10.10 1.70
CA LEU A 85 -1.78 -8.65 1.55
C LEU A 85 -1.28 -8.24 0.16
N PRO A 86 -1.59 -7.00 -0.30
CA PRO A 86 -0.77 -6.38 -1.33
C PRO A 86 0.68 -6.44 -0.85
N GLU A 87 1.51 -7.21 -1.56
CA GLU A 87 2.95 -7.07 -1.45
C GLU A 87 3.22 -5.63 -1.90
N VAL A 88 3.64 -4.79 -0.96
CA VAL A 88 4.12 -3.45 -1.28
C VAL A 88 5.31 -3.68 -2.19
N ILE A 89 5.17 -3.32 -3.46
CA ILE A 89 6.28 -3.37 -4.40
C ILE A 89 7.35 -2.49 -3.78
N GLU A 90 8.51 -3.08 -3.50
CA GLU A 90 9.72 -2.36 -3.15
C GLU A 90 9.89 -1.27 -4.22
N ALA A 91 9.51 -0.06 -3.86
CA ALA A 91 9.98 1.11 -4.56
C ALA A 91 11.49 1.07 -4.42
N ASP A 92 12.19 1.26 -5.53
CA ASP A 92 13.63 1.52 -5.58
C ASP A 92 14.03 2.22 -4.29
N THR A 93 14.65 1.47 -3.36
CA THR A 93 14.68 1.86 -1.95
C THR A 93 15.64 3.02 -1.79
N THR A 94 15.12 4.21 -2.03
CA THR A 94 15.74 5.47 -1.64
C THR A 94 15.91 5.45 -0.12
N ASN A 95 17.05 5.92 0.36
CA ASN A 95 17.46 5.93 1.77
C ASN A 95 16.35 6.49 2.69
N SER A 96 15.54 7.41 2.17
CA SER A 96 14.41 8.06 2.82
C SER A 96 13.38 7.10 3.43
N TYR A 97 13.09 5.96 2.80
CA TYR A 97 12.11 5.00 3.34
C TYR A 97 12.64 4.20 4.53
N LYS A 98 13.95 3.98 4.61
CA LYS A 98 14.59 3.32 5.76
C LYS A 98 14.48 4.17 7.02
N GLU A 99 14.66 5.48 6.88
CA GLU A 99 14.51 6.43 7.99
C GLU A 99 13.06 6.46 8.53
N VAL A 100 12.07 6.28 7.67
CA VAL A 100 10.66 6.15 8.11
C VAL A 100 10.40 4.83 8.83
N ALA A 101 11.02 3.74 8.40
CA ALA A 101 10.78 2.40 8.93
C ALA A 101 11.02 2.32 10.45
N GLU A 102 12.02 3.04 10.95
CA GLU A 102 12.36 3.09 12.38
C GLU A 102 11.20 3.65 13.24
N PHE A 103 10.37 4.53 12.69
CA PHE A 103 9.24 5.13 13.41
C PHE A 103 7.95 4.33 13.32
N ILE A 104 7.86 3.30 12.46
CA ILE A 104 6.65 2.51 12.28
C ILE A 104 6.26 1.78 13.56
N ASN A 105 7.20 1.08 14.22
CA ASN A 105 6.92 0.37 15.46
C ASN A 105 6.47 1.30 16.60
N PRO A 106 7.18 2.41 16.89
CA PRO A 106 6.70 3.42 17.84
C PRO A 106 5.32 3.97 17.52
N LEU A 107 5.01 4.21 16.24
CA LEU A 107 3.69 4.67 15.81
C LEU A 107 2.61 3.61 16.06
N ILE A 108 2.89 2.33 15.77
CA ILE A 108 1.98 1.20 16.06
C ILE A 108 1.65 1.14 17.55
N GLN A 109 2.62 1.37 18.43
CA GLN A 109 2.42 1.37 19.89
C GLN A 109 1.51 2.50 20.39
N LEU A 110 1.26 3.54 19.60
CA LEU A 110 0.30 4.60 19.94
C LEU A 110 -1.16 4.23 19.63
N LEU A 111 -1.39 3.12 18.92
CA LEU A 111 -2.73 2.64 18.62
C LEU A 111 -3.29 1.86 19.83
N PRO A 112 -4.62 1.81 20.01
CA PRO A 112 -5.23 0.92 20.97
C PRO A 112 -4.80 -0.54 20.74
N GLU A 113 -4.46 -1.27 21.81
CA GLU A 113 -3.90 -2.63 21.74
C GLU A 113 -4.71 -3.59 20.86
N LYS A 114 -6.04 -3.50 20.92
CA LYS A 114 -6.96 -4.29 20.09
C LYS A 114 -6.74 -4.15 18.57
N TYR A 115 -6.02 -3.12 18.15
CA TYR A 115 -5.63 -2.85 16.76
C TYR A 115 -4.12 -2.98 16.56
N ALA A 116 -3.30 -2.52 17.52
CA ALA A 116 -1.85 -2.59 17.43
C ALA A 116 -1.34 -4.04 17.34
N ILE A 117 -1.80 -4.92 18.24
CA ILE A 117 -1.37 -6.32 18.30
C ILE A 117 -1.65 -7.09 17.00
N PRO A 118 -2.90 -7.13 16.47
CA PRO A 118 -3.15 -7.87 15.22
C PRO A 118 -2.41 -7.27 14.02
N LEU A 119 -2.18 -5.95 14.02
CA LEU A 119 -1.41 -5.29 12.96
C LEU A 119 0.07 -5.69 13.02
N GLN A 120 0.67 -5.69 14.21
CA GLN A 120 2.06 -6.09 14.41
C GLN A 120 2.28 -7.55 14.00
N LEU A 121 1.42 -8.46 14.46
CA LEU A 121 1.49 -9.88 14.09
C LEU A 121 1.37 -10.08 12.57
N SER A 122 0.45 -9.39 11.91
CA SER A 122 0.18 -9.57 10.47
C SER A 122 1.22 -8.89 9.58
N ASP A 123 1.53 -7.63 9.85
CA ASP A 123 2.24 -6.75 8.91
C ASP A 123 3.72 -6.55 9.28
N ILE A 124 4.13 -6.87 10.52
CA ILE A 124 5.53 -6.79 10.97
C ILE A 124 6.13 -8.19 11.15
N GLU A 125 5.40 -9.11 11.79
CA GLU A 125 5.82 -10.51 11.98
C GLU A 125 5.38 -11.43 10.83
N GLU A 126 4.75 -10.88 9.79
CA GLU A 126 4.33 -11.58 8.57
C GLU A 126 3.45 -12.83 8.78
N LEU A 127 2.75 -12.92 9.92
CA LEU A 127 1.82 -14.01 10.18
C LEU A 127 0.61 -13.90 9.27
N LYS A 128 0.19 -15.03 8.67
CA LYS A 128 -1.06 -15.09 7.93
C LYS A 128 -2.21 -14.70 8.85
N GLN A 129 -3.15 -13.91 8.35
CA GLN A 129 -4.28 -13.42 9.15
C GLN A 129 -5.14 -14.54 9.75
N ALA A 130 -5.14 -15.73 9.16
CA ALA A 130 -5.77 -16.92 9.72
C ALA A 130 -5.06 -17.42 11.00
N ASP A 131 -3.74 -17.34 11.05
CA ASP A 131 -2.95 -17.73 12.22
C ASP A 131 -2.99 -16.64 13.30
N VAL A 132 -3.04 -15.37 12.90
CA VAL A 132 -3.37 -14.26 13.83
C VAL A 132 -4.73 -14.48 14.47
N ALA A 133 -5.75 -14.87 13.70
CA ALA A 133 -7.09 -15.15 14.21
C ALA A 133 -7.08 -16.26 15.27
N LYS A 134 -6.36 -17.36 15.01
CA LYS A 134 -6.17 -18.46 15.98
C LYS A 134 -5.44 -17.97 17.23
N LYS A 135 -4.29 -17.30 17.06
CA LYS A 135 -3.44 -16.80 18.16
C LYS A 135 -4.19 -15.82 19.07
N MET A 136 -5.10 -15.04 18.52
CA MET A 136 -5.90 -14.06 19.26
C MET A 136 -7.28 -14.56 19.70
N ALA A 137 -7.64 -15.81 19.43
CA ALA A 137 -8.97 -16.38 19.66
C ALA A 137 -10.11 -15.52 19.06
N LEU A 138 -9.94 -15.10 17.80
CA LEU A 138 -10.89 -14.30 17.05
C LEU A 138 -11.38 -15.04 15.80
N SER A 139 -12.53 -14.63 15.27
CA SER A 139 -12.90 -15.03 13.92
C SER A 139 -11.97 -14.39 12.87
N LEU A 140 -11.80 -15.04 11.72
CA LEU A 140 -11.04 -14.49 10.60
C LEU A 140 -11.61 -13.13 10.16
N THR A 141 -12.93 -12.98 10.14
CA THR A 141 -13.62 -11.73 9.78
C THR A 141 -13.31 -10.61 10.78
N ALA A 142 -13.36 -10.90 12.09
CA ALA A 142 -13.02 -9.92 13.12
C ALA A 142 -11.54 -9.50 13.04
N THR A 143 -10.64 -10.46 12.78
CA THR A 143 -9.20 -10.22 12.61
C THR A 143 -8.94 -9.31 11.42
N LYS A 144 -9.53 -9.60 10.25
CA LYS A 144 -9.47 -8.75 9.05
C LYS A 144 -9.93 -7.33 9.33
N SER A 145 -11.08 -7.18 9.97
CA SER A 145 -11.65 -5.86 10.31
C SER A 145 -10.73 -5.06 11.24
N ARG A 146 -10.14 -5.72 12.25
CA ARG A 146 -9.20 -5.08 13.18
C ARG A 146 -7.92 -4.63 12.48
N ILE A 147 -7.31 -5.47 11.64
CA ILE A 147 -6.10 -5.11 10.88
C ILE A 147 -6.37 -3.96 9.92
N GLN A 148 -7.47 -4.01 9.17
CA GLN A 148 -7.84 -2.93 8.24
C GLN A 148 -8.04 -1.59 8.98
N ARG A 149 -8.72 -1.62 10.13
CA ARG A 149 -8.91 -0.44 10.97
C ARG A 149 -7.59 0.05 11.57
N ALA A 150 -6.71 -0.87 11.97
CA ALA A 150 -5.38 -0.54 12.47
C ALA A 150 -4.55 0.21 11.41
N ARG A 151 -4.55 -0.25 10.16
CA ARG A 151 -3.86 0.46 9.05
C ARG A 151 -4.38 1.88 8.84
N LYS A 152 -5.70 2.08 8.95
CA LYS A 152 -6.30 3.41 8.87
C LYS A 152 -5.82 4.32 10.01
N LEU A 153 -5.85 3.82 11.24
CA LEU A 153 -5.37 4.55 12.41
C LEU A 153 -3.86 4.85 12.34
N LEU A 154 -3.06 3.91 11.85
CA LEU A 154 -1.63 4.10 11.66
C LEU A 154 -1.36 5.21 10.65
N LYS A 155 -2.09 5.22 9.52
CA LYS A 155 -2.01 6.30 8.53
C LYS A 155 -2.36 7.66 9.15
N GLU A 156 -3.43 7.73 9.93
CA GLU A 156 -3.83 8.96 10.64
C GLU A 156 -2.71 9.43 11.59
N LYS A 157 -2.11 8.51 12.35
CA LYS A 157 -1.00 8.82 13.26
C LYS A 157 0.26 9.30 12.53
N ILE A 158 0.59 8.71 11.38
CA ILE A 158 1.69 9.17 10.53
C ILE A 158 1.46 10.63 10.12
N ILE A 159 0.28 10.96 9.59
CA ILE A 159 -0.06 12.32 9.14
C ILE A 159 -0.08 13.30 10.32
N GLU A 160 -0.59 12.88 11.48
CA GLU A 160 -0.62 13.70 12.70
C GLU A 160 0.79 14.04 13.19
N CYS A 161 1.70 13.06 13.17
CA CYS A 161 3.02 13.17 13.80
C CYS A 161 4.18 13.52 12.87
N SER A 162 3.99 13.52 11.55
CA SER A 162 5.05 13.80 10.58
C SER A 162 4.64 14.83 9.53
N ASN A 163 5.64 15.54 9.02
CA ASN A 163 5.59 16.23 7.74
C ASN A 163 6.22 15.29 6.72
N LEU A 164 5.50 15.01 5.63
CA LEU A 164 5.95 14.14 4.56
C LEU A 164 5.72 14.82 3.23
N GLU A 165 6.75 14.79 2.38
CA GLU A 165 6.67 15.30 1.01
C GLU A 165 6.91 14.16 0.03
N LEU A 166 6.16 14.22 -1.06
CA LEU A 166 6.25 13.27 -2.15
C LEU A 166 6.64 14.01 -3.43
N ASP A 167 7.48 13.41 -4.25
CA ASP A 167 7.75 13.90 -5.60
C ASP A 167 6.53 13.71 -6.53
N GLU A 168 6.66 14.18 -7.77
CA GLU A 168 5.61 14.03 -8.79
C GLU A 168 5.30 12.57 -9.17
N LYS A 169 6.22 11.65 -8.87
CA LYS A 169 6.09 10.20 -9.08
C LYS A 169 5.53 9.49 -7.84
N GLY A 170 5.31 10.22 -6.75
CA GLY A 170 4.78 9.70 -5.50
C GLY A 170 5.82 9.02 -4.60
N ASN A 171 7.11 9.23 -4.84
CA ASN A 171 8.18 8.76 -3.98
C ASN A 171 8.40 9.74 -2.83
N LEU A 172 8.78 9.21 -1.66
CA LEU A 172 9.07 10.00 -0.47
C LEU A 172 10.36 10.77 -0.64
N THR A 173 10.27 12.10 -0.62
CA THR A 173 11.43 13.00 -0.73
C THR A 173 11.91 13.49 0.61
N SER A 174 10.99 13.76 1.54
CA SER A 174 11.32 14.22 2.89
C SER A 174 10.37 13.62 3.93
N PHE A 175 10.90 13.36 5.12
CA PHE A 175 10.14 12.92 6.27
C PHE A 175 10.69 13.53 7.55
N GLU A 176 9.88 14.35 8.23
CA GLU A 176 10.28 15.00 9.47
C GLU A 176 9.22 14.80 10.55
N ILE A 177 9.65 14.42 11.75
CA ILE A 177 8.75 14.32 12.91
C ILE A 177 8.39 15.71 13.40
N LYS A 178 7.10 16.02 13.50
CA LYS A 178 6.59 17.29 14.03
C LYS A 178 7.00 17.44 15.50
N LYS A 179 7.40 18.65 15.89
CA LYS A 179 7.76 18.99 17.29
C LYS A 179 6.59 18.76 18.26
N SER A 180 5.35 18.85 17.78
CA SER A 180 4.13 18.61 18.56
C SER A 180 3.93 17.15 18.94
N CYS A 181 4.51 16.19 18.20
CA CYS A 181 4.37 14.76 18.49
C CYS A 181 5.36 14.34 19.58
N LYS A 182 5.02 14.66 20.84
CA LYS A 182 5.84 14.34 22.03
C LYS A 182 6.30 12.87 22.09
N PRO A 183 5.46 11.85 21.79
CA PRO A 183 5.89 10.46 21.89
C PRO A 183 7.04 10.10 20.93
N LEU A 184 6.96 10.53 19.67
CA LEU A 184 8.02 10.24 18.69
C LEU A 184 9.26 11.11 18.90
N GLN A 185 9.09 12.35 19.36
CA GLN A 185 10.22 13.21 19.74
C GLN A 185 11.03 12.63 20.92
N GLN A 186 10.36 11.95 21.86
CA GLN A 186 11.05 11.22 22.93
C GLN A 186 11.79 9.99 22.38
N HIS A 187 11.22 9.29 21.41
CA HIS A 187 11.89 8.16 20.75
C HIS A 187 13.14 8.61 19.99
N LEU A 188 13.06 9.70 19.23
CA LEU A 188 14.18 10.29 18.49
C LEU A 188 15.36 10.70 19.39
N LYS A 189 15.09 11.12 20.64
CA LYS A 189 16.12 11.46 21.63
C LYS A 189 16.79 10.24 22.27
N LYS A 190 16.13 9.07 22.25
CA LYS A 190 16.68 7.82 22.81
C LYS A 190 17.51 7.02 21.79
N SER A 191 17.33 7.31 20.50
CA SER A 191 18.01 6.64 19.39
C SER A 191 19.28 7.39 18.91
N LYS A 192 19.63 8.50 19.55
CA LYS A 192 20.89 9.25 19.39
C LYS A 192 21.78 9.02 20.59
#